data_AF-A0A1J9P196-F1
#
_entry.id   AF-A0A1J9P196-F1
#
_cell.length_a   1.000
_cell.length_b   1.000
_cell.length_c   1.000
_cell.angle_alpha   90.00
_cell.angle_beta   90.00
_cell.angle_gamma   90.00
#
_symmetry.space_group_name_H-M   'P 1'
#
loop_
_entity.id
_entity.type
_entity.pdbx_description
1 polymer ?
#
loop_
_entity_poly.entity_id
_entity_poly.type
_entity_poly.pdbx_seq_one_letter_code
_entity_poly.pdbx_strand_id
1 'polypeptide(L)'
;MMASVTLSRRAVNRSSEDCYASPSVPSPGWTATFPNPHPAPQRRKRSSGSSSDSDQTTSNIRVEDFRVGGPYLCILPAMSSSVSQQHPAFAKFTSQFQRDILDRLERHSVQWKALDLLDRQSARYDDSRSTVTVVVSASRNELDRSWLDACLEILDLFQLHDLPTLNIEIIDERASKQKYTFPVFETDKIYSKWNELSTRICELVGMEGWLSLECFRRGTDPNRENNPPTIVLTIPMDSPKSWRVERDHIASLLDAEDLQDVAVEVLRSYVWRVTGGFGSVVLPDNAWKQQAQLGMSIGPHGSDIKGSTFGGFVQLQHPGTKQWNTFGLTCYHCIEPVQEGNDSSGLSKDINKWREAGITVNDAKIANIGVDMPALKDHLTRMNMIKAREAEWMESPLRNLVQNARANNEFIIPNDEVTYGGIEAEINQSLAIKDEAEKFFATGNALLGRVFAASGYRMTGSIDRRQLDWALIRVVSSRIGNNSVPPVGSYKDEDGLGVFLGQPMGQSSRENISHDSSLYKIGRRTNFTIGRYQGLRSLHLESLRPSDQGQKVVAVTKEAAITPKNGFQFSAEGDSGSFVFDELANFVGLLSAGNMETGVAYFTPATILFEDIKWITGARDVRLL
;
A
#
# COMPACT_ATOMS: atom_id res chain seq x y z
N MET A 1 -10.68 11.32 11.29
CA MET A 1 -12.03 11.08 10.75
C MET A 1 -11.88 9.92 9.80
N MET A 2 -12.47 8.78 10.12
CA MET A 2 -12.57 7.66 9.18
C MET A 2 -13.60 8.06 8.12
N ALA A 3 -13.18 8.10 6.87
CA ALA A 3 -14.04 7.62 5.82
C ALA A 3 -13.46 6.25 5.45
N SER A 4 -14.13 5.17 5.85
CA SER A 4 -14.27 4.08 4.90
C SER A 4 -14.92 4.75 3.70
N VAL A 5 -14.13 5.12 2.70
CA VAL A 5 -14.68 5.73 1.50
C VAL A 5 -15.34 4.57 0.77
N THR A 6 -16.62 4.35 1.07
CA THR A 6 -17.47 3.58 0.17
C THR A 6 -17.57 4.42 -1.10
N LEU A 7 -16.62 4.21 -2.02
CA LEU A 7 -16.60 4.92 -3.29
C LEU A 7 -17.86 4.55 -4.06
N SER A 8 -18.64 5.55 -4.46
CA SER A 8 -19.75 5.36 -5.39
C SER A 8 -19.24 4.63 -6.64
N ARG A 9 -19.98 3.64 -7.16
CA ARG A 9 -19.65 2.91 -8.39
C ARG A 9 -19.31 3.82 -9.59
N ARG A 10 -19.82 5.07 -9.61
CA ARG A 10 -19.46 6.09 -10.62
C ARG A 10 -18.07 6.70 -10.47
N ALA A 11 -17.52 6.77 -9.25
CA ALA A 11 -16.16 7.25 -9.00
C ALA A 11 -15.09 6.21 -9.39
N VAL A 12 -15.44 4.91 -9.41
CA VAL A 12 -14.51 3.77 -9.58
C VAL A 12 -14.37 3.31 -11.04
N ASN A 13 -15.20 3.79 -11.97
CA ASN A 13 -15.03 3.46 -13.40
C ASN A 13 -13.97 4.37 -14.09
N ARG A 14 -12.86 4.67 -13.41
CA ARG A 14 -11.78 5.54 -13.92
C ARG A 14 -10.46 4.78 -13.97
N SER A 15 -9.60 5.12 -14.94
CA SER A 15 -8.23 4.59 -15.00
C SER A 15 -7.40 5.12 -13.83
N SER A 16 -6.39 4.36 -13.39
CA SER A 16 -5.43 4.86 -12.38
C SER A 16 -4.54 5.97 -12.96
N GLU A 17 -4.26 5.94 -14.26
CA GLU A 17 -3.62 7.05 -14.97
C GLU A 17 -4.69 8.08 -15.37
N ASP A 18 -4.64 9.28 -14.82
CA ASP A 18 -5.56 10.36 -15.20
C ASP A 18 -5.11 11.00 -16.52
N CYS A 19 -3.87 11.49 -16.55
CA CYS A 19 -3.25 12.01 -17.75
C CYS A 19 -1.72 11.90 -17.69
N TYR A 20 -1.09 11.86 -18.86
CA TYR A 20 0.34 11.66 -19.00
C TYR A 20 0.90 12.48 -20.16
N ALA A 21 2.12 12.98 -19.99
CA ALA A 21 2.94 13.60 -21.03
C ALA A 21 4.31 12.90 -21.07
N SER A 22 4.66 12.34 -22.23
CA SER A 22 5.93 11.62 -22.42
C SER A 22 7.13 12.55 -22.33
N PRO A 23 8.36 12.01 -22.22
CA PRO A 23 9.54 12.74 -22.63
C PRO A 23 9.36 13.26 -24.06
N SER A 24 9.99 14.39 -24.37
CA SER A 24 9.97 14.92 -25.72
C SER A 24 10.77 13.99 -26.64
N VAL A 25 10.12 13.52 -27.70
CA VAL A 25 10.76 12.66 -28.70
C VAL A 25 11.08 13.51 -29.92
N PRO A 26 12.28 13.42 -30.52
CA PRO A 26 12.52 14.01 -31.82
C PRO A 26 11.52 13.43 -32.83
N SER A 27 10.90 14.27 -33.67
CA SER A 27 9.93 13.82 -34.67
C SER A 27 10.53 12.73 -35.56
N PRO A 28 9.97 11.51 -35.63
CA PRO A 28 10.52 10.46 -36.48
C PRO A 28 10.24 10.79 -37.96
N GLY A 29 11.27 10.77 -38.81
CA GLY A 29 11.09 10.62 -40.27
C GLY A 29 11.34 11.83 -41.17
N TRP A 30 12.35 12.67 -40.91
CA TRP A 30 12.78 13.69 -41.88
C TRP A 30 14.25 13.54 -42.24
N THR A 31 14.52 13.05 -43.46
CA THR A 31 15.83 13.14 -44.11
C THR A 31 16.16 14.60 -44.42
N ALA A 32 17.43 14.97 -44.23
CA ALA A 32 17.95 16.34 -44.21
C ALA A 32 17.99 17.04 -45.58
N THR A 33 16.86 17.18 -46.28
CA THR A 33 16.85 17.76 -47.63
C THR A 33 15.97 18.99 -47.85
N PHE A 34 15.37 19.62 -46.83
CA PHE A 34 14.65 20.90 -47.04
C PHE A 34 14.88 21.95 -45.95
N PRO A 35 15.01 23.26 -46.31
CA PRO A 35 15.33 24.36 -45.41
C PRO A 35 14.09 24.95 -44.73
N ASN A 36 13.23 24.11 -44.14
CA ASN A 36 12.12 24.57 -43.29
C ASN A 36 12.50 24.47 -41.80
N PRO A 37 12.05 25.40 -40.95
CA PRO A 37 12.33 25.35 -39.52
C PRO A 37 11.82 24.03 -38.93
N HIS A 38 12.70 23.34 -38.19
CA HIS A 38 12.41 22.07 -37.53
C HIS A 38 11.08 22.15 -36.76
N PRO A 39 10.18 21.15 -36.88
CA PRO A 39 9.10 21.01 -35.91
C PRO A 39 9.74 20.85 -34.54
N ALA A 40 9.35 21.68 -33.58
CA ALA A 40 9.86 21.57 -32.22
C ALA A 40 9.57 20.14 -31.70
N PRO A 41 10.50 19.51 -30.97
CA PRO A 41 10.25 18.25 -30.29
C PRO A 41 8.94 18.33 -29.50
N GLN A 42 8.02 17.38 -29.72
CA GLN A 42 6.71 17.37 -29.06
C GLN A 42 6.57 16.17 -28.14
N ARG A 43 6.08 16.43 -26.93
CA ARG A 43 5.68 15.42 -25.96
C ARG A 43 4.39 14.76 -26.44
N ARG A 44 4.32 13.43 -26.39
CA ARG A 44 3.09 12.69 -26.62
C ARG A 44 2.23 12.77 -25.37
N LYS A 45 0.99 13.22 -25.52
CA LYS A 45 0.03 13.38 -24.43
C LYS A 45 -1.06 12.32 -24.54
N ARG A 46 -1.47 11.81 -23.39
CA ARG A 46 -2.59 10.88 -23.28
C ARG A 46 -3.41 11.11 -22.02
N SER A 47 -4.62 10.60 -22.03
CA SER A 47 -5.54 10.65 -20.89
C SER A 47 -6.24 9.32 -20.68
N SER A 48 -6.48 8.96 -19.43
CA SER A 48 -7.17 7.72 -19.04
C SER A 48 -6.57 6.43 -19.62
N GLY A 49 -5.26 6.41 -19.94
CA GLY A 49 -4.60 5.27 -20.59
C GLY A 49 -4.91 5.08 -22.09
N SER A 50 -5.56 6.06 -22.73
CA SER A 50 -5.77 6.12 -24.19
C SER A 50 -4.69 6.96 -24.85
N SER A 51 -4.12 6.53 -25.97
CA SER A 51 -3.15 7.25 -26.81
C SER A 51 -3.64 8.61 -27.31
N SER A 52 -4.93 8.90 -27.18
CA SER A 52 -5.50 10.22 -27.42
C SER A 52 -5.54 11.05 -26.13
N ASP A 53 -5.37 12.35 -26.24
CA ASP A 53 -5.64 13.27 -25.14
C ASP A 53 -7.14 13.61 -25.05
N SER A 54 -8.03 12.63 -25.23
CA SER A 54 -9.49 12.80 -25.20
C SER A 54 -10.13 11.80 -24.23
N ASP A 55 -11.09 12.26 -23.41
CA ASP A 55 -11.82 11.40 -22.47
C ASP A 55 -13.03 10.78 -23.20
N GLN A 56 -12.79 9.86 -24.13
CA GLN A 56 -13.88 9.19 -24.84
C GLN A 56 -14.49 8.09 -23.97
N THR A 57 -15.39 8.46 -23.07
CA THR A 57 -16.40 7.52 -22.56
C THR A 57 -17.61 7.55 -23.49
N THR A 58 -17.82 6.50 -24.28
CA THR A 58 -18.99 6.36 -25.17
C THR A 58 -19.94 5.34 -24.55
N SER A 59 -21.20 5.70 -24.28
CA SER A 59 -22.24 4.75 -23.82
C SER A 59 -21.87 3.91 -22.58
N ASN A 60 -21.19 4.51 -21.59
CA ASN A 60 -20.64 3.82 -20.39
C ASN A 60 -19.55 2.77 -20.67
N ILE A 61 -18.97 2.75 -21.87
CA ILE A 61 -17.79 1.95 -22.21
C ILE A 61 -16.54 2.82 -22.05
N ARG A 62 -15.51 2.26 -21.43
CA ARG A 62 -14.18 2.85 -21.31
C ARG A 62 -13.26 2.26 -22.37
N VAL A 63 -12.50 3.14 -23.03
CA VAL A 63 -11.54 2.78 -24.08
C VAL A 63 -10.14 3.21 -23.63
N GLU A 64 -9.30 2.22 -23.37
CA GLU A 64 -7.85 2.36 -23.15
C GLU A 64 -7.12 1.79 -24.38
N ASP A 65 -5.82 2.04 -24.51
CA ASP A 65 -5.05 1.57 -25.68
C ASP A 65 -5.07 0.05 -25.83
N PHE A 66 -5.02 -0.68 -24.72
CA PHE A 66 -4.90 -2.14 -24.71
C PHE A 66 -6.08 -2.81 -24.04
N ARG A 67 -7.17 -2.07 -23.81
CA ARG A 67 -8.31 -2.56 -23.04
C ARG A 67 -9.57 -1.76 -23.35
N VAL A 68 -10.70 -2.45 -23.55
CA VAL A 68 -12.00 -1.81 -23.73
C VAL A 68 -13.05 -2.58 -22.93
N GLY A 69 -13.96 -1.88 -22.26
CA GLY A 69 -15.03 -2.57 -21.56
C GLY A 69 -16.00 -1.69 -20.79
N GLY A 70 -17.09 -2.30 -20.35
CA GLY A 70 -18.19 -1.64 -19.65
C GLY A 70 -19.32 -2.63 -19.30
N PRO A 71 -20.37 -2.19 -18.56
CA PRO A 71 -20.57 -0.84 -18.03
C PRO A 71 -19.57 -0.44 -16.92
N TYR A 72 -18.90 -1.40 -16.30
CA TYR A 72 -17.79 -1.19 -15.37
C TYR A 72 -16.52 -1.86 -15.89
N LEU A 73 -15.41 -1.12 -15.91
CA LEU A 73 -14.09 -1.66 -16.26
C LEU A 73 -13.18 -1.66 -15.02
N CYS A 74 -13.03 -2.83 -14.42
CA CYS A 74 -12.27 -3.07 -13.18
C CYS A 74 -10.87 -2.45 -13.22
N ILE A 75 -10.37 -1.84 -12.14
CA ILE A 75 -9.03 -1.24 -12.15
C ILE A 75 -7.96 -2.35 -12.13
N LEU A 76 -6.88 -2.16 -12.89
CA LEU A 76 -5.75 -3.09 -12.92
C LEU A 76 -4.73 -2.78 -11.80
N PRO A 77 -3.98 -3.79 -11.31
CA PRO A 77 -4.11 -5.21 -11.62
C PRO A 77 -5.40 -5.80 -11.04
N ALA A 78 -6.07 -6.66 -11.80
CA ALA A 78 -7.33 -7.29 -11.38
C ALA A 78 -7.07 -8.71 -10.84
N MET A 79 -7.76 -9.07 -9.75
CA MET A 79 -7.93 -10.45 -9.33
C MET A 79 -9.18 -11.03 -9.98
N SER A 80 -9.13 -12.33 -10.28
CA SER A 80 -10.26 -13.06 -10.85
C SER A 80 -10.56 -14.28 -9.99
N SER A 81 -11.84 -14.53 -9.76
CA SER A 81 -12.35 -15.72 -9.08
C SER A 81 -13.51 -16.34 -9.87
N SER A 82 -13.82 -17.60 -9.55
CA SER A 82 -14.97 -18.29 -10.14
C SER A 82 -16.27 -17.58 -9.79
N VAL A 83 -17.17 -17.46 -10.78
CA VAL A 83 -18.51 -16.91 -10.56
C VAL A 83 -19.37 -17.88 -9.76
N SER A 84 -20.15 -17.35 -8.82
CA SER A 84 -21.13 -18.14 -8.06
C SER A 84 -22.12 -18.83 -8.99
N GLN A 85 -22.40 -20.11 -8.74
CA GLN A 85 -23.40 -20.88 -9.49
C GLN A 85 -24.82 -20.31 -9.36
N GLN A 86 -25.07 -19.50 -8.32
CA GLN A 86 -26.36 -18.83 -8.10
C GLN A 86 -26.51 -17.56 -8.96
N HIS A 87 -25.43 -17.05 -9.58
CA HIS A 87 -25.49 -15.84 -10.38
C HIS A 87 -26.20 -16.12 -11.73
N PRO A 88 -27.17 -15.29 -12.18
CA PRO A 88 -27.94 -15.54 -13.40
C PRO A 88 -27.07 -15.71 -14.66
N ALA A 89 -25.95 -14.99 -14.74
CA ALA A 89 -25.02 -15.12 -15.86
C ALA A 89 -24.40 -16.52 -15.95
N PHE A 90 -24.15 -17.20 -14.82
CA PHE A 90 -23.54 -18.54 -14.82
C PHE A 90 -24.41 -19.56 -15.57
N ALA A 91 -25.71 -19.59 -15.28
CA ALA A 91 -26.66 -20.48 -15.95
C ALA A 91 -26.87 -20.11 -17.44
N LYS A 92 -26.80 -18.82 -17.78
CA LYS A 92 -27.01 -18.33 -19.15
C LYS A 92 -25.75 -18.41 -20.03
N PHE A 93 -24.56 -18.55 -19.45
CA PHE A 93 -23.28 -18.63 -20.15
C PHE A 93 -23.02 -20.01 -20.80
N THR A 94 -23.99 -20.45 -21.59
CA THR A 94 -23.98 -21.71 -22.34
C THR A 94 -23.05 -21.64 -23.56
N SER A 95 -22.73 -22.79 -24.16
CA SER A 95 -21.96 -22.83 -25.42
C SER A 95 -22.61 -22.05 -26.56
N GLN A 96 -23.94 -21.94 -26.61
CA GLN A 96 -24.61 -21.11 -27.60
C GLN A 96 -24.35 -19.63 -27.36
N PHE A 97 -24.51 -19.17 -26.11
CA PHE A 97 -24.28 -17.78 -25.74
C PHE A 97 -22.81 -17.37 -25.95
N GLN A 98 -21.87 -18.26 -25.65
CA GLN A 98 -20.45 -18.06 -25.95
C GLN A 98 -20.22 -17.92 -27.46
N ARG A 99 -20.78 -18.80 -28.30
CA ARG A 99 -20.70 -18.68 -29.77
C ARG A 99 -21.26 -17.35 -30.26
N ASP A 100 -22.41 -16.93 -29.73
CA ASP A 100 -23.00 -15.65 -30.10
C ASP A 100 -22.02 -14.50 -29.80
N ILE A 101 -21.33 -14.49 -28.66
CA ILE A 101 -20.30 -13.49 -28.34
C ILE A 101 -19.13 -13.56 -29.34
N LEU A 102 -18.62 -14.77 -29.63
CA LEU A 102 -17.51 -14.97 -30.57
C LEU A 102 -17.86 -14.45 -31.98
N ASP A 103 -19.08 -14.67 -32.46
CA ASP A 103 -19.55 -14.16 -33.75
C ASP A 103 -19.53 -12.62 -33.82
N ARG A 104 -19.73 -11.92 -32.69
CA ARG A 104 -19.62 -10.44 -32.64
C ARG A 104 -18.16 -10.03 -32.68
N LEU A 105 -17.28 -10.72 -31.93
CA LEU A 105 -15.85 -10.46 -31.96
C LEU A 105 -15.27 -10.62 -33.37
N GLU A 106 -15.65 -11.70 -34.07
CA GLU A 106 -15.18 -11.99 -35.43
C GLU A 106 -15.69 -10.96 -36.46
N ARG A 107 -16.95 -10.51 -36.35
CA ARG A 107 -17.50 -9.45 -37.22
C ARG A 107 -16.73 -8.14 -37.15
N HIS A 108 -16.17 -7.85 -35.99
CA HIS A 108 -15.31 -6.68 -35.75
C HIS A 108 -13.82 -7.00 -35.86
N SER A 109 -13.45 -8.16 -36.40
CA SER A 109 -12.05 -8.58 -36.59
C SER A 109 -11.20 -8.61 -35.31
N VAL A 110 -11.82 -8.80 -34.14
CA VAL A 110 -11.11 -8.89 -32.86
C VAL A 110 -10.37 -10.22 -32.76
N GLN A 111 -9.05 -10.17 -32.68
CA GLN A 111 -8.19 -11.35 -32.54
C GLN A 111 -8.20 -11.84 -31.08
N TRP A 112 -9.15 -12.71 -30.75
CA TRP A 112 -9.33 -13.26 -29.40
C TRP A 112 -8.55 -14.58 -29.20
N LYS A 113 -8.20 -14.87 -27.95
CA LYS A 113 -7.45 -16.06 -27.50
C LYS A 113 -8.25 -16.89 -26.49
N ALA A 114 -8.97 -16.22 -25.59
CA ALA A 114 -9.78 -16.86 -24.56
C ALA A 114 -11.02 -16.02 -24.24
N LEU A 115 -12.08 -16.69 -23.78
CA LEU A 115 -13.35 -16.10 -23.37
C LEU A 115 -13.77 -16.75 -22.05
N ASP A 116 -13.76 -15.97 -20.97
CA ASP A 116 -14.02 -16.47 -19.62
C ASP A 116 -15.11 -15.65 -18.92
N LEU A 117 -15.98 -16.31 -18.15
CA LEU A 117 -16.92 -15.65 -17.25
C LEU A 117 -16.32 -15.65 -15.84
N LEU A 118 -15.88 -14.47 -15.38
CA LEU A 118 -15.11 -14.32 -14.15
C LEU A 118 -15.75 -13.30 -13.23
N ASP A 119 -15.55 -13.48 -11.93
CA ASP A 119 -15.80 -12.43 -10.96
C ASP A 119 -14.52 -11.62 -10.78
N ARG A 120 -14.55 -10.33 -11.17
CA ARG A 120 -13.37 -9.45 -11.21
C ARG A 120 -13.41 -8.40 -10.12
N GLN A 121 -12.28 -8.22 -9.45
CA GLN A 121 -12.06 -7.15 -8.47
C GLN A 121 -10.66 -6.59 -8.63
N SER A 122 -10.46 -5.32 -8.28
CA SER A 122 -9.11 -4.76 -8.24
C SER A 122 -8.29 -5.47 -7.17
N ALA A 123 -7.03 -5.79 -7.47
CA ALA A 123 -6.10 -6.36 -6.49
C ALA A 123 -5.57 -5.30 -5.51
N ARG A 124 -5.77 -4.01 -5.80
CA ARG A 124 -5.24 -2.86 -5.03
C ARG A 124 -6.30 -2.08 -4.27
N TYR A 125 -7.52 -2.07 -4.79
CA TYR A 125 -8.60 -1.21 -4.33
C TYR A 125 -9.77 -2.10 -3.89
N ASP A 126 -10.33 -1.83 -2.71
CA ASP A 126 -11.61 -2.41 -2.29
C ASP A 126 -12.74 -1.69 -3.04
N ASP A 127 -12.86 -2.06 -4.31
CA ASP A 127 -14.01 -1.69 -5.13
C ASP A 127 -15.18 -2.48 -4.53
N SER A 128 -16.04 -1.81 -3.76
CA SER A 128 -17.14 -2.31 -2.90
C SER A 128 -18.09 -3.45 -3.37
N ARG A 129 -17.78 -4.18 -4.46
CA ARG A 129 -18.14 -5.58 -4.76
C ARG A 129 -17.34 -6.05 -5.98
N SER A 130 -16.96 -7.32 -5.98
CA SER A 130 -16.53 -8.04 -7.19
C SER A 130 -17.60 -7.93 -8.29
N THR A 131 -17.14 -7.88 -9.54
CA THR A 131 -17.99 -7.66 -10.71
C THR A 131 -17.91 -8.83 -11.67
N VAL A 132 -19.07 -9.46 -11.89
CA VAL A 132 -19.20 -10.52 -12.88
C VAL A 132 -18.98 -9.92 -14.27
N THR A 133 -17.98 -10.44 -14.97
CA THR A 133 -17.44 -9.89 -16.21
C THR A 133 -17.11 -11.03 -17.17
N VAL A 134 -17.56 -10.89 -18.41
CA VAL A 134 -17.03 -11.68 -19.53
C VAL A 134 -15.70 -11.05 -19.93
N VAL A 135 -14.62 -11.82 -19.84
CA VAL A 135 -13.27 -11.39 -20.16
C VAL A 135 -12.85 -12.04 -21.47
N VAL A 136 -12.51 -11.21 -22.45
CA VAL A 136 -11.95 -11.60 -23.73
C VAL A 136 -10.47 -11.26 -23.71
N SER A 137 -9.63 -12.28 -23.60
CA SER A 137 -8.19 -12.10 -23.81
C SER A 137 -7.95 -11.98 -25.31
N ALA A 138 -7.39 -10.88 -25.78
CA ALA A 138 -7.22 -10.58 -27.21
C ALA A 138 -5.87 -9.93 -27.51
N SER A 139 -5.56 -9.73 -28.79
CA SER A 139 -4.38 -9.00 -29.24
C SER A 139 -4.77 -7.80 -30.10
N ARG A 140 -4.35 -6.61 -29.67
CA ARG A 140 -4.69 -5.35 -30.35
C ARG A 140 -3.54 -4.84 -31.22
N ASN A 141 -3.64 -5.02 -32.52
CA ASN A 141 -2.62 -4.53 -33.45
C ASN A 141 -2.87 -3.09 -33.87
N GLU A 142 -4.14 -2.66 -33.92
CA GLU A 142 -4.55 -1.33 -34.35
C GLU A 142 -5.37 -0.62 -33.26
N LEU A 143 -5.12 0.68 -33.07
CA LEU A 143 -5.83 1.53 -32.12
C LEU A 143 -7.07 2.15 -32.78
N ASP A 144 -7.91 1.29 -33.37
CA ASP A 144 -9.13 1.65 -34.07
C ASP A 144 -10.37 1.44 -33.17
N ARG A 145 -11.57 1.52 -33.77
CA ARG A 145 -12.86 1.37 -33.06
C ARG A 145 -13.35 -0.06 -32.95
N SER A 146 -12.66 -1.04 -33.53
CA SER A 146 -13.10 -2.45 -33.59
C SER A 146 -13.51 -3.01 -32.22
N TRP A 147 -12.68 -2.81 -31.19
CA TRP A 147 -12.94 -3.29 -29.84
C TRP A 147 -14.12 -2.57 -29.17
N LEU A 148 -14.29 -1.26 -29.44
CA LEU A 148 -15.42 -0.48 -28.92
C LEU A 148 -16.73 -0.95 -29.55
N ASP A 149 -16.76 -1.08 -30.87
CA ASP A 149 -17.96 -1.46 -31.62
C ASP A 149 -18.35 -2.92 -31.30
N ALA A 150 -17.38 -3.82 -31.12
CA ALA A 150 -17.61 -5.17 -30.59
C ALA A 150 -18.21 -5.17 -29.18
N CYS A 151 -17.66 -4.36 -28.26
CA CYS A 151 -18.21 -4.23 -26.91
C CYS A 151 -19.66 -3.73 -26.90
N LEU A 152 -20.00 -2.76 -27.75
CA LEU A 152 -21.37 -2.24 -27.86
C LEU A 152 -22.36 -3.34 -28.27
N GLU A 153 -22.04 -4.10 -29.32
CA GLU A 153 -22.92 -5.18 -29.78
C GLU A 153 -23.04 -6.34 -28.78
N ILE A 154 -21.97 -6.63 -28.05
CA ILE A 154 -22.00 -7.65 -26.99
C ILE A 154 -22.86 -7.19 -25.81
N LEU A 155 -22.83 -5.90 -25.46
CA LEU A 155 -23.71 -5.35 -24.43
C LEU A 155 -25.19 -5.38 -24.87
N ASP A 156 -25.49 -5.11 -26.13
CA ASP A 156 -26.84 -5.27 -26.68
C ASP A 156 -27.30 -6.73 -26.62
N LEU A 157 -26.40 -7.68 -26.90
CA LEU A 157 -26.65 -9.12 -26.71
C LEU A 157 -26.93 -9.45 -25.23
N PHE A 158 -26.19 -8.87 -24.28
CA PHE A 158 -26.43 -9.09 -22.85
C PHE A 158 -27.81 -8.58 -22.45
N GLN A 159 -28.25 -7.44 -22.95
CA GLN A 159 -29.59 -6.91 -22.72
C GLN A 159 -30.67 -7.83 -23.28
N LEU A 160 -30.49 -8.35 -24.51
CA LEU A 160 -31.42 -9.28 -25.14
C LEU A 160 -31.62 -10.58 -24.33
N HIS A 161 -30.60 -10.98 -23.57
CA HIS A 161 -30.63 -12.15 -22.70
C HIS A 161 -30.94 -11.82 -21.22
N ASP A 162 -31.53 -10.66 -20.92
CA ASP A 162 -31.83 -10.17 -19.56
C ASP A 162 -30.63 -10.17 -18.60
N LEU A 163 -29.46 -9.76 -19.10
CA LEU A 163 -28.22 -9.59 -18.33
C LEU A 163 -27.70 -8.14 -18.40
N PRO A 164 -28.52 -7.10 -18.15
CA PRO A 164 -28.13 -5.70 -18.37
C PRO A 164 -27.00 -5.19 -17.46
N THR A 165 -26.66 -5.92 -16.40
CA THR A 165 -25.59 -5.59 -15.45
C THR A 165 -24.31 -6.39 -15.67
N LEU A 166 -24.28 -7.31 -16.64
CA LEU A 166 -23.09 -8.09 -16.97
C LEU A 166 -22.07 -7.20 -17.69
N ASN A 167 -20.81 -7.28 -17.27
CA ASN A 167 -19.73 -6.51 -17.87
C ASN A 167 -19.04 -7.30 -18.99
N ILE A 168 -18.49 -6.59 -19.97
CA ILE A 168 -17.56 -7.12 -20.97
C ILE A 168 -16.24 -6.38 -20.83
N GLU A 169 -15.14 -7.11 -20.88
CA GLU A 169 -13.78 -6.59 -20.92
C GLU A 169 -13.00 -7.30 -22.03
N ILE A 170 -12.61 -6.58 -23.07
CA ILE A 170 -11.63 -7.03 -24.06
C ILE A 170 -10.28 -6.47 -23.63
N ILE A 171 -9.30 -7.35 -23.39
CA ILE A 171 -8.01 -6.98 -22.82
C ILE A 171 -6.85 -7.63 -23.58
N ASP A 172 -5.84 -6.81 -23.89
CA ASP A 172 -4.53 -7.25 -24.36
C ASP A 172 -3.58 -7.39 -23.16
N GLU A 173 -2.72 -8.40 -23.18
CA GLU A 173 -1.76 -8.69 -22.11
C GLU A 173 -0.88 -7.47 -21.74
N ARG A 174 -0.64 -6.56 -22.70
CA ARG A 174 0.12 -5.34 -22.48
C ARG A 174 -0.55 -4.37 -21.50
N ALA A 175 -1.88 -4.40 -21.37
CA ALA A 175 -2.60 -3.60 -20.37
C ALA A 175 -2.25 -4.02 -18.94
N SER A 176 -1.97 -5.31 -18.74
CA SER A 176 -1.66 -5.90 -17.43
C SER A 176 -0.18 -5.82 -17.05
N LYS A 177 0.66 -5.18 -17.89
CA LYS A 177 2.09 -5.02 -17.57
C LYS A 177 2.26 -4.17 -16.31
N GLN A 178 2.99 -4.71 -15.36
CA GLN A 178 3.33 -4.00 -14.13
C GLN A 178 4.14 -2.73 -14.45
N LYS A 179 3.77 -1.62 -13.81
CA LYS A 179 4.61 -0.42 -13.75
C LYS A 179 5.61 -0.56 -12.59
N TYR A 180 6.87 -0.31 -12.87
CA TYR A 180 7.96 -0.26 -11.91
C TYR A 180 8.26 1.17 -11.52
N THR A 181 8.65 1.38 -10.26
CA THR A 181 9.09 2.66 -9.72
C THR A 181 10.48 2.48 -9.15
N PHE A 182 11.43 3.28 -9.63
CA PHE A 182 12.82 3.25 -9.20
C PHE A 182 13.28 4.66 -8.76
N PRO A 183 14.35 4.76 -7.96
CA PRO A 183 15.01 6.03 -7.72
C PRO A 183 15.47 6.65 -9.04
N VAL A 184 15.51 7.97 -9.15
CA VAL A 184 16.19 8.62 -10.30
C VAL A 184 17.69 8.41 -10.20
N PHE A 185 18.48 8.51 -11.26
CA PHE A 185 19.94 8.52 -11.13
C PHE A 185 20.43 9.88 -10.66
N GLU A 186 21.55 9.93 -9.94
CA GLU A 186 22.21 11.20 -9.60
C GLU A 186 22.69 11.96 -10.85
N THR A 187 22.89 11.25 -11.95
CA THR A 187 23.25 11.80 -13.27
C THR A 187 22.04 12.31 -14.07
N ASP A 188 20.80 12.00 -13.66
CA ASP A 188 19.62 12.56 -14.34
C ASP A 188 19.57 14.07 -14.06
N LYS A 189 19.40 14.90 -15.10
CA LYS A 189 19.45 16.37 -14.97
C LYS A 189 18.51 16.92 -13.89
N ILE A 190 17.34 16.29 -13.73
CA ILE A 190 16.33 16.67 -12.74
C ILE A 190 16.80 16.49 -11.30
N TYR A 191 17.75 15.59 -11.02
CA TYR A 191 18.19 15.27 -9.65
C TYR A 191 18.67 16.51 -8.90
N SER A 192 19.60 17.26 -9.51
CA SER A 192 20.17 18.48 -8.92
C SER A 192 19.19 19.66 -8.88
N LYS A 193 18.18 19.68 -9.76
CA LYS A 193 17.19 20.76 -9.88
C LYS A 193 15.95 20.56 -9.01
N TRP A 194 15.72 19.36 -8.48
CA TRP A 194 14.44 18.96 -7.90
C TRP A 194 13.94 19.88 -6.77
N ASN A 195 14.80 20.32 -5.86
CA ASN A 195 14.37 21.11 -4.70
C ASN A 195 13.74 22.46 -5.12
N GLU A 196 14.34 23.16 -6.07
CA GLU A 196 13.81 24.42 -6.61
C GLU A 196 12.63 24.17 -7.56
N LEU A 197 12.75 23.16 -8.43
CA LEU A 197 11.73 22.82 -9.42
C LEU A 197 10.41 22.40 -8.77
N SER A 198 10.46 21.54 -7.73
CA SER A 198 9.26 21.06 -7.03
C SER A 198 8.49 22.20 -6.36
N THR A 199 9.20 23.21 -5.81
CA THR A 199 8.58 24.40 -5.23
C THR A 199 7.81 25.20 -6.29
N ARG A 200 8.43 25.44 -7.45
CA ARG A 200 7.78 26.13 -8.59
C ARG A 200 6.60 25.34 -9.15
N ILE A 201 6.68 24.01 -9.18
CA ILE A 201 5.54 23.16 -9.58
C ILE A 201 4.40 23.30 -8.59
N CYS A 202 4.66 23.27 -7.28
CA CYS A 202 3.60 23.50 -6.28
C CYS A 202 2.93 24.87 -6.45
N GLU A 203 3.68 25.92 -6.77
CA GLU A 203 3.13 27.25 -7.07
C GLU A 203 2.25 27.23 -8.33
N LEU A 204 2.66 26.52 -9.38
CA LEU A 204 1.91 26.38 -10.64
C LEU A 204 0.62 25.58 -10.49
N VAL A 205 0.67 24.48 -9.72
CA VAL A 205 -0.46 23.56 -9.54
C VAL A 205 -1.44 24.08 -8.48
N GLY A 206 -0.96 24.91 -7.56
CA GLY A 206 -1.72 25.43 -6.44
C GLY A 206 -1.81 24.45 -5.26
N MET A 207 -2.56 24.85 -4.24
CA MET A 207 -2.61 24.17 -2.93
C MET A 207 -3.92 23.38 -2.71
N GLU A 208 -4.54 22.90 -3.78
CA GLU A 208 -5.83 22.20 -3.71
C GLU A 208 -5.90 20.99 -4.64
N GLY A 209 -6.52 19.91 -4.15
CA GLY A 209 -6.96 18.79 -4.98
C GLY A 209 -5.93 17.70 -5.28
N TRP A 210 -4.68 17.82 -4.83
CA TRP A 210 -3.65 16.78 -4.98
C TRP A 210 -3.18 16.23 -3.62
N LEU A 211 -2.45 15.10 -3.64
CA LEU A 211 -1.98 14.36 -2.47
C LEU A 211 -0.46 14.38 -2.34
N SER A 212 0.26 13.99 -3.41
CA SER A 212 1.72 14.00 -3.44
C SER A 212 2.27 14.51 -4.78
N LEU A 213 3.46 15.10 -4.74
CA LEU A 213 4.27 15.48 -5.88
C LEU A 213 5.67 14.89 -5.72
N GLU A 214 6.07 14.06 -6.67
CA GLU A 214 7.23 13.17 -6.52
C GLU A 214 8.00 13.04 -7.84
N CYS A 215 9.22 12.51 -7.79
CA CYS A 215 10.02 12.25 -8.99
C CYS A 215 10.75 10.91 -8.90
N PHE A 216 10.55 10.05 -9.89
CA PHE A 216 11.08 8.68 -9.95
C PHE A 216 11.42 8.29 -11.39
N ARG A 217 12.21 7.23 -11.60
CA ARG A 217 12.22 6.54 -12.88
C ARG A 217 11.08 5.55 -12.93
N ARG A 218 10.15 5.70 -13.89
CA ARG A 218 8.88 4.97 -13.89
C ARG A 218 8.44 4.55 -15.28
N GLY A 219 7.95 3.32 -15.40
CA GLY A 219 7.47 2.75 -16.65
C GLY A 219 7.26 1.24 -16.53
N THR A 220 7.12 0.53 -17.65
CA THR A 220 6.78 -0.91 -17.67
C THR A 220 7.99 -1.83 -17.91
N ASP A 221 9.19 -1.26 -18.06
CA ASP A 221 10.41 -2.04 -18.24
C ASP A 221 10.98 -2.42 -16.85
N PRO A 222 11.33 -3.68 -16.59
CA PRO A 222 11.95 -4.08 -15.33
C PRO A 222 13.36 -3.50 -15.14
N ASN A 223 14.03 -3.03 -16.20
CA ASN A 223 15.29 -2.33 -16.12
C ASN A 223 15.07 -0.82 -15.91
N ARG A 224 15.56 -0.30 -14.78
CA ARG A 224 15.53 1.12 -14.42
C ARG A 224 16.03 2.05 -15.52
N GLU A 225 17.08 1.68 -16.25
CA GLU A 225 17.70 2.52 -17.29
C GLU A 225 16.76 2.84 -18.45
N ASN A 226 15.86 1.90 -18.77
CA ASN A 226 14.90 2.01 -19.86
C ASN A 226 13.65 2.79 -19.50
N ASN A 227 13.50 3.20 -18.23
CA ASN A 227 12.38 3.99 -17.76
C ASN A 227 12.78 5.46 -17.59
N PRO A 228 12.01 6.42 -18.13
CA PRO A 228 12.36 7.83 -18.03
C PRO A 228 12.19 8.36 -16.59
N PRO A 229 12.98 9.35 -16.18
CA PRO A 229 12.62 10.19 -15.03
C PRO A 229 11.23 10.76 -15.27
N THR A 230 10.38 10.71 -14.25
CA THR A 230 8.96 11.04 -14.34
C THR A 230 8.57 11.81 -13.09
N ILE A 231 7.99 13.00 -13.29
CA ILE A 231 7.27 13.70 -12.23
C ILE A 231 5.91 13.05 -12.07
N VAL A 232 5.60 12.62 -10.85
CA VAL A 232 4.35 11.96 -10.50
C VAL A 232 3.55 12.89 -9.59
N LEU A 233 2.38 13.32 -10.07
CA LEU A 233 1.40 14.07 -9.28
C LEU A 233 0.25 13.12 -8.90
N THR A 234 0.15 12.76 -7.63
CA THR A 234 -0.92 11.90 -7.13
C THR A 234 -2.12 12.75 -6.73
N ILE A 235 -3.31 12.38 -7.19
CA ILE A 235 -4.59 13.02 -6.89
C ILE A 235 -5.53 12.01 -6.22
N PRO A 236 -6.54 12.46 -5.43
CA PRO A 236 -7.54 11.57 -4.86
C PRO A 236 -8.26 10.76 -5.93
N MET A 237 -8.54 9.48 -5.65
CA MET A 237 -9.26 8.58 -6.57
C MET A 237 -10.54 9.20 -7.13
N ASP A 238 -11.31 9.87 -6.28
CA ASP A 238 -12.59 10.50 -6.58
C ASP A 238 -12.49 11.94 -7.12
N SER A 239 -11.27 12.47 -7.35
CA SER A 239 -11.04 13.84 -7.83
C SER A 239 -11.90 14.14 -9.07
N PRO A 240 -12.86 15.09 -9.02
CA PRO A 240 -13.72 15.40 -10.17
C PRO A 240 -13.03 16.33 -11.18
N LYS A 241 -11.96 17.01 -10.76
CA LYS A 241 -11.17 17.93 -11.57
C LYS A 241 -10.40 17.15 -12.65
N SER A 242 -10.33 17.74 -13.85
CA SER A 242 -9.40 17.34 -14.91
C SER A 242 -8.04 17.99 -14.67
N TRP A 243 -6.96 17.23 -14.78
CA TRP A 243 -5.60 17.67 -14.46
C TRP A 243 -4.70 17.89 -15.69
N ARG A 244 -5.30 17.91 -16.89
CA ARG A 244 -4.57 18.06 -18.16
C ARG A 244 -3.87 19.40 -18.29
N VAL A 245 -4.51 20.47 -17.81
CA VAL A 245 -3.95 21.83 -17.87
C VAL A 245 -2.73 21.91 -16.97
N GLU A 246 -2.82 21.39 -15.74
CA GLU A 246 -1.70 21.31 -14.80
C GLU A 246 -0.57 20.45 -15.34
N ARG A 247 -0.88 19.27 -15.90
CA ARG A 247 0.10 18.43 -16.60
C ARG A 247 0.83 19.22 -17.70
N ASP A 248 0.10 19.98 -18.50
CA ASP A 248 0.66 20.76 -19.61
C ASP A 248 1.51 21.94 -19.12
N HIS A 249 1.12 22.59 -18.02
CA HIS A 249 1.93 23.62 -17.38
C HIS A 249 3.24 23.05 -16.82
N ILE A 250 3.18 21.89 -16.15
CA ILE A 250 4.39 21.20 -15.65
C ILE A 250 5.29 20.81 -16.83
N ALA A 251 4.73 20.22 -17.89
CA ALA A 251 5.50 19.84 -19.07
C ALA A 251 6.18 21.04 -19.74
N SER A 252 5.47 22.17 -19.86
CA SER A 252 6.02 23.41 -20.42
C SER A 252 7.14 23.98 -19.54
N LEU A 253 7.00 23.91 -18.22
CA LEU A 253 8.07 24.27 -17.28
C LEU A 253 9.30 23.38 -17.46
N LEU A 254 9.12 22.06 -17.61
CA LEU A 254 10.23 21.14 -17.86
C LEU A 254 10.97 21.47 -19.16
N ASP A 255 10.24 21.80 -20.23
CA ASP A 255 10.84 22.16 -21.50
C ASP A 255 11.63 23.48 -21.41
N ALA A 256 11.12 24.45 -20.65
CA ALA A 256 11.83 25.71 -20.38
C ALA A 256 13.10 25.52 -19.52
N GLU A 257 13.17 24.45 -18.74
CA GLU A 257 14.29 24.11 -17.86
C GLU A 257 15.28 23.11 -18.48
N ASP A 258 15.16 22.81 -19.78
CA ASP A 258 15.98 21.82 -20.51
C ASP A 258 15.89 20.39 -19.92
N LEU A 259 14.68 20.02 -19.49
CA LEU A 259 14.32 18.71 -18.91
C LEU A 259 13.35 17.96 -19.84
N GLN A 260 13.66 17.95 -21.15
CA GLN A 260 12.82 17.32 -22.16
C GLN A 260 12.76 15.79 -22.01
N ASP A 261 13.75 15.18 -21.35
CA ASP A 261 13.84 13.76 -21.05
C ASP A 261 12.94 13.30 -19.89
N VAL A 262 12.38 14.25 -19.13
CA VAL A 262 11.53 13.98 -17.96
C VAL A 262 10.05 13.91 -18.36
N ALA A 263 9.34 12.84 -18.02
CA ALA A 263 7.90 12.70 -18.24
C ALA A 263 7.06 13.34 -17.12
N VAL A 264 5.76 13.52 -17.35
CA VAL A 264 4.78 13.93 -16.34
C VAL A 264 3.63 12.92 -16.30
N GLU A 265 3.33 12.38 -15.13
CA GLU A 265 2.22 11.45 -14.90
C GLU A 265 1.33 11.97 -13.77
N VAL A 266 0.03 12.10 -14.04
CA VAL A 266 -0.98 12.37 -13.02
C VAL A 266 -1.71 11.08 -12.70
N LEU A 267 -1.66 10.66 -11.44
CA LEU A 267 -2.17 9.37 -10.97
C LEU A 267 -3.32 9.55 -9.99
N ARG A 268 -4.41 8.83 -10.22
CA ARG A 268 -5.47 8.63 -9.23
C ARG A 268 -5.02 7.55 -8.26
N SER A 269 -4.86 7.91 -6.99
CA SER A 269 -4.53 6.95 -5.93
C SER A 269 -4.96 7.48 -4.55
N TYR A 270 -4.49 6.80 -3.50
CA TYR A 270 -4.51 7.29 -2.14
C TYR A 270 -3.13 7.09 -1.50
N VAL A 271 -2.76 8.03 -0.63
CA VAL A 271 -1.64 7.90 0.28
C VAL A 271 -2.19 7.37 1.59
N TRP A 272 -1.88 6.11 1.91
CA TRP A 272 -2.37 5.51 3.14
C TRP A 272 -1.52 5.93 4.33
N ARG A 273 -2.21 6.23 5.43
CA ARG A 273 -1.64 6.55 6.76
C ARG A 273 -2.41 5.81 7.87
N VAL A 274 -3.03 4.68 7.53
CA VAL A 274 -4.05 4.02 8.35
C VAL A 274 -3.69 2.57 8.65
N THR A 275 -4.19 2.08 9.78
CA THR A 275 -4.00 0.69 10.26
C THR A 275 -5.00 -0.30 9.66
N GLY A 276 -5.57 0.01 8.50
CA GLY A 276 -6.83 -0.54 8.03
C GLY A 276 -6.76 -1.36 6.73
N GLY A 277 -5.68 -2.11 6.52
CA GLY A 277 -5.55 -2.91 5.30
C GLY A 277 -6.58 -4.04 5.21
N PHE A 278 -7.15 -4.23 4.02
CA PHE A 278 -7.98 -5.38 3.68
C PHE A 278 -7.09 -6.61 3.44
N GLY A 279 -7.09 -7.52 4.40
CA GLY A 279 -6.48 -8.84 4.28
C GLY A 279 -6.12 -9.45 5.62
N SER A 280 -6.32 -10.76 5.73
CA SER A 280 -5.93 -11.52 6.92
C SER A 280 -4.42 -11.44 7.11
N VAL A 281 -3.99 -11.14 8.34
CA VAL A 281 -2.60 -11.32 8.77
C VAL A 281 -2.54 -12.62 9.55
N VAL A 282 -1.65 -13.51 9.12
CA VAL A 282 -1.35 -14.72 9.87
C VAL A 282 -0.23 -14.38 10.84
N LEU A 283 -0.56 -14.27 12.12
CA LEU A 283 0.46 -14.13 13.16
C LEU A 283 1.38 -15.36 13.14
N PRO A 284 2.70 -15.15 13.24
CA PRO A 284 3.65 -16.26 13.32
C PRO A 284 3.53 -16.96 14.69
N ASP A 285 3.94 -18.22 14.76
CA ASP A 285 3.72 -19.06 15.95
C ASP A 285 4.43 -18.53 17.21
N ASN A 286 5.45 -17.68 17.05
CA ASN A 286 6.16 -16.99 18.13
C ASN A 286 5.51 -15.65 18.56
N ALA A 287 4.29 -15.33 18.10
CA ALA A 287 3.62 -14.05 18.41
C ALA A 287 3.25 -13.88 19.90
N TRP A 288 3.09 -14.97 20.64
CA TRP A 288 2.71 -14.97 22.08
C TRP A 288 3.87 -15.19 23.04
N LYS A 289 5.11 -14.90 22.60
CA LYS A 289 6.24 -14.89 23.53
C LYS A 289 6.12 -13.75 24.54
N GLN A 290 6.62 -13.99 25.75
CA GLN A 290 6.60 -13.00 26.84
C GLN A 290 7.27 -11.68 26.44
N GLN A 291 8.48 -11.75 25.89
CA GLN A 291 9.20 -10.56 25.41
C GLN A 291 8.63 -10.12 24.07
N ALA A 292 8.31 -8.83 23.96
CA ALA A 292 7.84 -8.22 22.72
C ALA A 292 8.95 -8.19 21.66
N GLN A 293 8.53 -8.29 20.40
CA GLN A 293 9.43 -8.45 19.24
C GLN A 293 9.21 -7.32 18.24
N LEU A 294 10.31 -6.85 17.66
CA LEU A 294 10.30 -5.91 16.53
C LEU A 294 9.49 -6.47 15.36
N GLY A 295 8.73 -5.62 14.68
CA GLY A 295 7.91 -6.01 13.52
C GLY A 295 6.62 -6.75 13.87
N MET A 296 6.36 -7.04 15.14
CA MET A 296 5.18 -7.77 15.60
C MET A 296 3.92 -6.90 15.58
N SER A 297 2.75 -7.55 15.55
CA SER A 297 1.45 -6.89 15.64
C SER A 297 1.29 -6.07 16.93
N ILE A 298 0.71 -4.88 16.81
CA ILE A 298 0.34 -4.00 17.92
C ILE A 298 -0.99 -3.30 17.67
N GLY A 299 -1.75 -3.01 18.72
CA GLY A 299 -3.00 -2.25 18.61
C GLY A 299 -3.49 -1.71 19.94
N PRO A 300 -4.52 -0.82 19.93
CA PRO A 300 -5.15 -0.35 21.16
C PRO A 300 -5.66 -1.51 22.02
N HIS A 301 -5.48 -1.40 23.33
CA HIS A 301 -5.87 -2.47 24.25
C HIS A 301 -7.35 -2.83 24.13
N GLY A 302 -7.64 -4.12 23.98
CA GLY A 302 -9.01 -4.62 23.85
C GLY A 302 -9.72 -4.31 22.53
N SER A 303 -9.04 -3.72 21.54
CA SER A 303 -9.63 -3.41 20.24
C SER A 303 -9.47 -4.55 19.23
N ASP A 304 -10.60 -5.03 18.69
CA ASP A 304 -10.65 -6.09 17.67
C ASP A 304 -10.69 -5.54 16.22
N ILE A 305 -10.69 -4.22 16.03
CA ILE A 305 -10.79 -3.59 14.71
C ILE A 305 -9.46 -3.06 14.15
N LYS A 306 -8.47 -2.75 15.00
CA LYS A 306 -7.19 -2.15 14.62
C LYS A 306 -6.01 -3.08 14.84
N GLY A 307 -5.02 -3.04 13.93
CA GLY A 307 -3.74 -3.72 14.07
C GLY A 307 -2.69 -3.06 13.18
N SER A 308 -1.48 -2.87 13.70
CA SER A 308 -0.33 -2.28 13.00
C SER A 308 0.98 -2.92 13.46
N THR A 309 2.10 -2.26 13.22
CA THR A 309 3.42 -2.79 13.56
C THR A 309 4.05 -2.10 14.78
N PHE A 310 4.61 -2.89 15.68
CA PHE A 310 5.54 -2.42 16.69
C PHE A 310 6.93 -2.25 16.10
N GLY A 311 7.49 -1.05 16.18
CA GLY A 311 8.80 -0.76 15.63
C GLY A 311 9.91 -1.41 16.44
N GLY A 312 9.94 -1.16 17.74
CA GLY A 312 10.99 -1.68 18.60
C GLY A 312 11.14 -0.85 19.87
N PHE A 313 12.29 -0.98 20.51
CA PHE A 313 12.59 -0.33 21.78
C PHE A 313 13.58 0.83 21.62
N VAL A 314 13.30 1.92 22.31
CA VAL A 314 14.20 3.06 22.48
C VAL A 314 14.40 3.33 23.96
N GLN A 315 15.52 3.95 24.32
CA GLN A 315 15.79 4.42 25.67
C GLN A 315 15.86 5.95 25.69
N LEU A 316 15.23 6.54 26.70
CA LEU A 316 15.27 7.98 26.94
C LEU A 316 16.06 8.25 28.23
N GLN A 317 16.97 9.22 28.18
CA GLN A 317 17.70 9.69 29.36
C GLN A 317 16.86 10.72 30.11
N HIS A 318 16.46 10.38 31.33
CA HIS A 318 15.63 11.25 32.16
C HIS A 318 16.37 12.57 32.52
N PRO A 319 15.70 13.74 32.43
CA PRO A 319 16.36 15.04 32.58
C PRO A 319 16.90 15.31 33.99
N GLY A 320 16.20 14.88 35.04
CA GLY A 320 16.68 15.01 36.43
C GLY A 320 17.72 13.94 36.81
N THR A 321 17.28 12.69 36.90
CA THR A 321 18.07 11.55 37.42
C THR A 321 19.19 11.05 36.51
N LYS A 322 19.23 11.42 35.23
CA LYS A 322 20.17 10.89 34.22
C LYS A 322 20.06 9.39 33.93
N GLN A 323 19.05 8.72 34.47
CA GLN A 323 18.84 7.30 34.22
C GLN A 323 18.19 7.07 32.85
N TRP A 324 18.60 5.99 32.19
CA TRP A 324 18.00 5.52 30.96
C TRP A 324 16.78 4.65 31.27
N ASN A 325 15.65 4.96 30.63
CA ASN A 325 14.41 4.18 30.74
C ASN A 325 13.99 3.70 29.35
N THR A 326 13.56 2.44 29.27
CA THR A 326 13.16 1.80 28.01
C THR A 326 11.68 2.04 27.70
N PHE A 327 11.40 2.37 26.45
CA PHE A 327 10.08 2.59 25.89
C PHE A 327 9.94 1.80 24.58
N GLY A 328 8.72 1.38 24.29
CA GLY A 328 8.35 0.87 22.98
C GLY A 328 8.03 2.03 22.04
N LEU A 329 8.26 1.86 20.74
CA LEU A 329 8.05 2.87 19.71
C LEU A 329 7.23 2.30 18.55
N THR A 330 6.24 3.06 18.11
CA THR A 330 5.39 2.80 16.93
C THR A 330 4.85 4.14 16.40
N CYS A 331 4.00 4.16 15.38
CA CYS A 331 3.30 5.37 14.94
C CYS A 331 2.13 5.71 15.87
N TYR A 332 1.77 7.00 15.96
CA TYR A 332 0.65 7.46 16.78
C TYR A 332 -0.68 6.91 16.26
N HIS A 333 -0.91 6.92 14.95
CA HIS A 333 -2.16 6.38 14.40
C HIS A 333 -2.34 4.87 14.70
N CYS A 334 -1.25 4.15 14.99
CA CYS A 334 -1.28 2.71 15.31
C CYS A 334 -1.96 2.40 16.64
N ILE A 335 -1.92 3.35 17.57
CA ILE A 335 -2.39 3.20 18.95
C ILE A 335 -3.42 4.27 19.32
N GLU A 336 -3.86 5.06 18.34
CA GLU A 336 -4.89 6.08 18.53
C GLU A 336 -6.18 5.40 19.04
N PRO A 337 -6.73 5.84 20.19
CA PRO A 337 -7.96 5.30 20.74
C PRO A 337 -9.11 5.33 19.72
N VAL A 338 -9.91 4.26 19.71
CA VAL A 338 -11.12 4.17 18.89
C VAL A 338 -12.23 4.98 19.57
N GLN A 339 -12.96 5.79 18.80
CA GLN A 339 -14.18 6.44 19.28
C GLN A 339 -15.30 5.40 19.30
N GLU A 340 -15.73 4.95 20.47
CA GLU A 340 -16.92 4.10 20.63
C GLU A 340 -18.09 4.94 21.17
N GLY A 341 -19.19 4.99 20.40
CA GLY A 341 -20.50 5.48 20.86
C GLY A 341 -20.58 6.95 21.28
N ASN A 342 -21.74 7.32 21.87
CA ASN A 342 -22.03 8.67 22.36
C ASN A 342 -21.00 9.09 23.42
N ASP A 343 -20.21 10.11 23.07
CA ASP A 343 -19.08 10.66 23.82
C ASP A 343 -19.51 11.35 25.12
N SER A 344 -19.85 10.56 26.14
CA SER A 344 -20.17 11.05 27.49
C SER A 344 -18.93 11.33 28.35
N SER A 345 -17.73 10.95 27.88
CA SER A 345 -16.47 11.02 28.63
C SER A 345 -15.56 12.20 28.26
N GLY A 346 -15.88 12.97 27.21
CA GLY A 346 -15.05 14.08 26.73
C GLY A 346 -13.79 13.64 25.95
N LEU A 347 -13.62 12.33 25.73
CA LEU A 347 -12.47 11.73 25.07
C LEU A 347 -12.31 12.23 23.63
N SER A 348 -13.40 12.59 22.93
CA SER A 348 -13.29 13.12 21.57
C SER A 348 -12.57 14.46 21.49
N LYS A 349 -12.74 15.33 22.49
CA LYS A 349 -12.06 16.63 22.56
C LYS A 349 -10.56 16.44 22.78
N ASP A 350 -10.21 15.53 23.68
CA ASP A 350 -8.83 15.18 23.96
C ASP A 350 -8.15 14.54 22.73
N ILE A 351 -8.82 13.62 22.03
CA ILE A 351 -8.28 13.05 20.79
C ILE A 351 -8.00 14.13 19.75
N ASN A 352 -8.92 15.08 19.53
CA ASN A 352 -8.67 16.16 18.57
C ASN A 352 -7.51 17.06 19.00
N LYS A 353 -7.42 17.40 20.30
CA LYS A 353 -6.26 18.11 20.86
C LYS A 353 -4.97 17.33 20.62
N TRP A 354 -4.96 16.03 20.86
CA TRP A 354 -3.77 15.18 20.70
C TRP A 354 -3.34 15.03 19.25
N ARG A 355 -4.28 15.02 18.31
CA ARG A 355 -3.96 15.04 16.88
C ARG A 355 -3.18 16.30 16.49
N GLU A 356 -3.50 17.44 17.09
CA GLU A 356 -2.93 18.74 16.73
C GLU A 356 -1.67 19.08 17.53
N ALA A 357 -1.64 18.73 18.81
CA ALA A 357 -0.59 19.14 19.75
C ALA A 357 0.27 17.98 20.27
N GLY A 358 -0.09 16.74 19.96
CA GLY A 358 0.52 15.54 20.52
C GLY A 358 0.02 15.22 21.93
N ILE A 359 0.54 14.13 22.49
CA ILE A 359 0.24 13.68 23.86
C ILE A 359 1.48 13.94 24.71
N THR A 360 1.36 14.84 25.69
CA THR A 360 2.42 15.06 26.68
C THR A 360 2.46 13.94 27.71
N VAL A 361 3.55 13.83 28.47
CA VAL A 361 3.67 12.83 29.55
C VAL A 361 2.55 12.94 30.60
N ASN A 362 2.05 14.14 30.85
CA ASN A 362 0.95 14.35 31.80
C ASN A 362 -0.40 13.98 31.19
N ASP A 363 -0.66 14.38 29.94
CA ASP A 363 -1.87 13.97 29.22
C ASP A 363 -1.95 12.44 29.14
N ALA A 364 -0.83 11.77 28.81
CA ALA A 364 -0.77 10.31 28.71
C ALA A 364 -1.08 9.59 30.02
N LYS A 365 -0.61 10.13 31.16
CA LYS A 365 -0.91 9.57 32.50
C LYS A 365 -2.39 9.66 32.83
N ILE A 366 -3.04 10.77 32.46
CA ILE A 366 -4.48 10.98 32.69
C ILE A 366 -5.29 10.06 31.76
N ALA A 367 -4.94 10.03 30.48
CA ALA A 367 -5.64 9.25 29.46
C ALA A 367 -5.51 7.74 29.68
N ASN A 368 -4.39 7.29 30.24
CA ASN A 368 -4.15 5.90 30.64
C ASN A 368 -4.35 4.88 29.50
N ILE A 369 -4.04 5.27 28.26
CA ILE A 369 -4.28 4.47 27.04
C ILE A 369 -3.44 3.21 27.06
N GLY A 370 -4.08 2.04 27.06
CA GLY A 370 -3.43 0.73 27.01
C GLY A 370 -3.13 0.29 25.57
N VAL A 371 -2.10 -0.54 25.41
CA VAL A 371 -1.68 -1.08 24.11
C VAL A 371 -1.36 -2.56 24.26
N ASP A 372 -1.87 -3.38 23.34
CA ASP A 372 -1.67 -4.83 23.31
C ASP A 372 -0.66 -5.26 22.24
N MET A 373 0.09 -6.31 22.55
CA MET A 373 0.88 -7.08 21.60
C MET A 373 0.71 -8.59 21.89
N PRO A 374 0.34 -9.41 20.90
CA PRO A 374 -0.16 -8.99 19.58
C PRO A 374 -1.47 -8.20 19.71
N ALA A 375 -1.87 -7.44 18.67
CA ALA A 375 -3.17 -6.79 18.66
C ALA A 375 -4.29 -7.83 18.82
N LEU A 376 -5.35 -7.50 19.57
CA LEU A 376 -6.47 -8.41 19.79
C LEU A 376 -7.12 -8.85 18.47
N LYS A 377 -7.29 -7.93 17.52
CA LYS A 377 -7.75 -8.24 16.15
C LYS A 377 -7.04 -9.44 15.52
N ASP A 378 -5.72 -9.46 15.60
CA ASP A 378 -4.91 -10.46 14.89
C ASP A 378 -4.83 -11.76 15.64
N HIS A 379 -4.82 -11.67 16.98
CA HIS A 379 -4.99 -12.82 17.83
C HIS A 379 -6.31 -13.53 17.48
N LEU A 380 -7.45 -12.82 17.52
CA LEU A 380 -8.76 -13.38 17.18
C LEU A 380 -8.80 -13.94 15.76
N THR A 381 -8.20 -13.24 14.79
CA THR A 381 -8.09 -13.71 13.41
C THR A 381 -7.36 -15.05 13.34
N ARG A 382 -6.18 -15.17 13.98
CA ARG A 382 -5.40 -16.42 14.00
C ARG A 382 -6.13 -17.54 14.77
N MET A 383 -6.84 -17.23 15.85
CA MET A 383 -7.64 -18.22 16.58
C MET A 383 -8.80 -18.75 15.72
N ASN A 384 -9.49 -17.88 15.00
CA ASN A 384 -10.58 -18.27 14.10
C ASN A 384 -10.06 -19.11 12.93
N MET A 385 -8.88 -18.79 12.38
CA MET A 385 -8.25 -19.62 11.35
C MET A 385 -7.94 -21.04 11.85
N ILE A 386 -7.41 -21.17 13.07
CA ILE A 386 -7.10 -22.48 13.66
C ILE A 386 -8.39 -23.28 13.88
N LYS A 387 -9.45 -22.65 14.42
CA LYS A 387 -10.77 -23.28 14.61
C LYS A 387 -11.39 -23.74 13.30
N ALA A 388 -11.32 -22.93 12.25
CA ALA A 388 -11.84 -23.30 10.92
C ALA A 388 -11.08 -24.51 10.36
N ARG A 389 -9.74 -24.50 10.45
CA ARG A 389 -8.89 -25.60 9.99
C ARG A 389 -9.14 -26.91 10.75
N GLU A 390 -9.37 -26.82 12.06
CA GLU A 390 -9.77 -27.97 12.89
C GLU A 390 -11.11 -28.56 12.44
N ALA A 391 -12.12 -27.71 12.23
CA ALA A 391 -13.43 -28.14 11.75
C ALA A 391 -13.34 -28.81 10.37
N GLU A 392 -12.61 -28.21 9.43
CA GLU A 392 -12.35 -28.79 8.10
C GLU A 392 -11.64 -30.15 8.20
N TRP A 393 -10.68 -30.29 9.12
CA TRP A 393 -10.01 -31.56 9.35
C TRP A 393 -10.96 -32.62 9.92
N MET A 394 -11.83 -32.25 10.87
CA MET A 394 -12.81 -33.17 11.45
C MET A 394 -13.79 -33.73 10.42
N GLU A 395 -14.13 -32.95 9.40
CA GLU A 395 -15.01 -33.35 8.30
C GLU A 395 -14.26 -34.01 7.12
N SER A 396 -12.93 -34.11 7.18
CA SER A 396 -12.11 -34.59 6.08
C SER A 396 -12.42 -36.05 5.68
N PRO A 397 -12.67 -36.34 4.39
CA PRO A 397 -12.83 -37.70 3.89
C PRO A 397 -11.62 -38.59 4.19
N LEU A 398 -10.40 -38.04 4.09
CA LEU A 398 -9.16 -38.75 4.39
C LEU A 398 -9.12 -39.18 5.87
N ARG A 399 -9.51 -38.29 6.78
CA ARG A 399 -9.56 -38.57 8.22
C ARG A 399 -10.51 -39.72 8.51
N ASN A 400 -11.73 -39.66 7.96
CA ASN A 400 -12.74 -40.69 8.14
C ASN A 400 -12.30 -42.04 7.54
N LEU A 401 -11.69 -42.04 6.35
CA LEU A 401 -11.18 -43.23 5.69
C LEU A 401 -10.12 -43.93 6.55
N VAL A 402 -9.11 -43.19 7.02
CA VAL A 402 -8.02 -43.76 7.84
C VAL A 402 -8.54 -44.22 9.20
N GLN A 403 -9.43 -43.47 9.85
CA GLN A 403 -10.00 -43.88 11.14
C GLN A 403 -10.88 -45.12 11.04
N ASN A 404 -11.71 -45.24 10.00
CA ASN A 404 -12.53 -46.42 9.76
C ASN A 404 -11.66 -47.66 9.45
N ALA A 405 -10.65 -47.50 8.58
CA ALA A 405 -9.72 -48.58 8.27
C ALA A 405 -8.95 -49.07 9.52
N ARG A 406 -8.51 -48.15 10.39
CA ARG A 406 -7.91 -48.50 11.69
C ARG A 406 -8.88 -49.23 12.62
N ALA A 407 -10.13 -48.76 12.72
CA ALA A 407 -11.15 -49.36 13.57
C ALA A 407 -11.55 -50.77 13.10
N ASN A 408 -11.56 -51.01 11.79
CA ASN A 408 -11.92 -52.29 11.18
C ASN A 408 -10.69 -53.21 10.92
N ASN A 409 -9.48 -52.76 11.28
CA ASN A 409 -8.23 -53.47 11.03
C ASN A 409 -8.00 -53.81 9.54
N GLU A 410 -8.37 -52.87 8.67
CA GLU A 410 -8.24 -52.92 7.21
C GLU A 410 -6.90 -52.34 6.72
N PHE A 411 -6.53 -52.64 5.48
CA PHE A 411 -5.31 -52.09 4.86
C PHE A 411 -5.47 -50.59 4.58
N ILE A 412 -4.49 -49.80 5.02
CA ILE A 412 -4.40 -48.37 4.75
C ILE A 412 -3.34 -48.16 3.67
N ILE A 413 -3.66 -47.36 2.66
CA ILE A 413 -2.69 -47.00 1.62
C ILE A 413 -1.55 -46.22 2.29
N PRO A 414 -0.27 -46.61 2.11
CA PRO A 414 0.85 -45.98 2.81
C PRO A 414 0.93 -44.46 2.62
N ASN A 415 0.60 -43.96 1.43
CA ASN A 415 0.56 -42.52 1.15
C ASN A 415 -0.53 -41.79 1.96
N ASP A 416 -1.71 -42.42 2.13
CA ASP A 416 -2.82 -41.85 2.90
C ASP A 416 -2.48 -41.83 4.40
N GLU A 417 -1.78 -42.85 4.89
CA GLU A 417 -1.32 -42.90 6.29
C GLU A 417 -0.28 -41.81 6.59
N VAL A 418 0.70 -41.61 5.70
CA VAL A 418 1.69 -40.54 5.82
C VAL A 418 1.03 -39.16 5.75
N THR A 419 0.11 -38.97 4.80
CA THR A 419 -0.62 -37.69 4.63
C THR A 419 -1.49 -37.40 5.84
N TYR A 420 -2.22 -38.40 6.35
CA TYR A 420 -3.01 -38.29 7.58
C TYR A 420 -2.13 -37.88 8.76
N GLY A 421 -1.01 -38.58 8.98
CA GLY A 421 -0.10 -38.29 10.10
C GLY A 421 0.49 -36.87 10.02
N GLY A 422 0.84 -36.40 8.82
CA GLY A 422 1.32 -35.04 8.60
C GLY A 422 0.27 -33.98 8.94
N ILE A 423 -0.95 -34.12 8.40
CA ILE A 423 -2.03 -33.17 8.67
C ILE A 423 -2.43 -33.20 10.16
N GLU A 424 -2.54 -34.38 10.76
CA GLU A 424 -2.87 -34.53 12.19
C GLU A 424 -1.82 -33.84 13.07
N ALA A 425 -0.53 -33.99 12.75
CA ALA A 425 0.55 -33.30 13.47
C ALA A 425 0.45 -31.77 13.35
N GLU A 426 0.17 -31.24 12.16
CA GLU A 426 0.01 -29.79 11.95
C GLU A 426 -1.23 -29.21 12.67
N ILE A 427 -2.33 -29.96 12.72
CA ILE A 427 -3.53 -29.58 13.48
C ILE A 427 -3.22 -29.58 14.97
N ASN A 428 -2.59 -30.62 15.50
CA ASN A 428 -2.22 -30.70 16.91
C ASN A 428 -1.25 -29.57 17.31
N GLN A 429 -0.27 -29.24 16.46
CA GLN A 429 0.60 -28.10 16.66
C GLN A 429 -0.19 -26.78 16.70
N SER A 430 -1.14 -26.59 15.77
CA SER A 430 -2.00 -25.41 15.72
C SER A 430 -2.87 -25.27 16.98
N LEU A 431 -3.40 -26.38 17.49
CA LEU A 431 -4.18 -26.41 18.74
C LEU A 431 -3.32 -26.07 19.96
N ALA A 432 -2.09 -26.59 20.03
CA ALA A 432 -1.16 -26.23 21.11
C ALA A 432 -0.82 -24.73 21.10
N ILE A 433 -0.63 -24.14 19.91
CA ILE A 433 -0.42 -22.69 19.76
C ILE A 433 -1.66 -21.90 20.21
N LYS A 434 -2.86 -22.36 19.85
CA LYS A 434 -4.12 -21.74 20.28
C LYS A 434 -4.25 -21.73 21.80
N ASP A 435 -3.95 -22.86 22.46
CA ASP A 435 -4.00 -22.95 23.93
C ASP A 435 -2.98 -22.00 24.60
N GLU A 436 -1.76 -21.92 24.06
CA GLU A 436 -0.75 -20.97 24.53
C GLU A 436 -1.21 -19.51 24.35
N ALA A 437 -1.78 -19.19 23.19
CA ALA A 437 -2.29 -17.87 22.84
C ALA A 437 -3.45 -17.44 23.74
N GLU A 438 -4.43 -18.31 23.96
CA GLU A 438 -5.57 -18.04 24.84
C GLU A 438 -5.10 -17.84 26.29
N LYS A 439 -4.15 -18.65 26.77
CA LYS A 439 -3.54 -18.48 28.09
C LYS A 439 -2.77 -17.16 28.21
N PHE A 440 -2.07 -16.75 27.15
CA PHE A 440 -1.33 -15.49 27.13
C PHE A 440 -2.26 -14.28 27.31
N PHE A 441 -3.42 -14.27 26.65
CA PHE A 441 -4.42 -13.23 26.84
C PHE A 441 -5.11 -13.32 28.20
N ALA A 442 -5.52 -14.52 28.63
CA ALA A 442 -6.23 -14.73 29.90
C ALA A 442 -5.39 -14.32 31.13
N THR A 443 -4.07 -14.44 31.04
CA THR A 443 -3.13 -14.02 32.10
C THR A 443 -2.78 -12.53 32.05
N GLY A 444 -3.36 -11.77 31.12
CA GLY A 444 -3.07 -10.34 30.93
C GLY A 444 -1.70 -10.07 30.29
N ASN A 445 -0.99 -11.10 29.83
CA ASN A 445 0.33 -10.94 29.22
C ASN A 445 0.27 -10.24 27.87
N ALA A 446 -0.90 -10.15 27.22
CA ALA A 446 -1.10 -9.38 25.99
C ALA A 446 -0.82 -7.88 26.17
N LEU A 447 -1.05 -7.31 27.35
CA LEU A 447 -0.79 -5.90 27.63
C LEU A 447 0.71 -5.62 27.47
N LEU A 448 1.07 -4.87 26.43
CA LEU A 448 2.45 -4.45 26.21
C LEU A 448 2.83 -3.34 27.18
N GLY A 449 1.91 -2.39 27.37
CA GLY A 449 2.14 -1.22 28.17
C GLY A 449 1.09 -0.15 27.98
N ARG A 450 1.47 1.07 28.31
CA ARG A 450 0.60 2.25 28.18
C ARG A 450 1.31 3.36 27.45
N VAL A 451 0.56 4.17 26.71
CA VAL A 451 1.10 5.34 26.02
C VAL A 451 1.79 6.26 27.03
N PHE A 452 2.99 6.72 26.68
CA PHE A 452 3.82 7.62 27.49
C PHE A 452 3.85 9.03 26.92
N ALA A 453 3.99 9.15 25.59
CA ALA A 453 3.95 10.40 24.85
C ALA A 453 3.71 10.11 23.36
N ALA A 454 3.23 11.08 22.60
CA ALA A 454 3.06 10.93 21.15
C ALA A 454 3.12 12.28 20.42
N SER A 455 3.46 12.26 19.13
CA SER A 455 3.51 13.47 18.31
C SER A 455 2.14 14.01 17.90
N GLY A 456 1.11 13.17 17.88
CA GLY A 456 -0.07 13.45 17.08
C GLY A 456 0.29 13.45 15.59
N TYR A 457 -0.38 14.31 14.82
CA TYR A 457 -0.11 14.59 13.41
C TYR A 457 0.54 15.98 13.23
N ARG A 458 1.33 16.40 14.22
CA ARG A 458 2.07 17.66 14.17
C ARG A 458 3.02 17.69 12.98
N MET A 459 3.42 18.90 12.63
CA MET A 459 4.51 19.12 11.69
C MET A 459 5.74 19.63 12.44
N THR A 460 6.92 19.34 11.91
CA THR A 460 8.16 19.98 12.40
C THR A 460 8.10 21.50 12.18
N GLY A 461 8.71 22.26 13.08
CA GLY A 461 8.77 23.74 12.99
C GLY A 461 9.82 24.28 12.02
N SER A 462 10.52 23.41 11.29
CA SER A 462 11.58 23.75 10.33
C SER A 462 11.03 24.33 9.03
N ILE A 463 11.90 24.98 8.25
CA ILE A 463 11.62 25.42 6.87
C ILE A 463 11.20 24.21 6.01
N ASP A 464 11.90 23.08 6.17
CA ASP A 464 11.49 21.79 5.62
C ASP A 464 10.51 21.12 6.57
N ARG A 465 9.23 21.50 6.48
CA ARG A 465 8.16 20.88 7.28
C ARG A 465 8.06 19.40 6.95
N ARG A 466 7.98 18.57 7.97
CA ARG A 466 7.74 17.12 7.89
C ARG A 466 6.56 16.77 8.75
N GLN A 467 5.77 15.80 8.32
CA GLN A 467 4.73 15.25 9.18
C GLN A 467 5.34 14.31 10.22
N LEU A 468 4.88 14.43 11.46
CA LEU A 468 5.27 13.58 12.56
C LEU A 468 4.14 12.59 12.87
N ASP A 469 4.51 11.37 13.18
CA ASP A 469 3.58 10.30 13.52
C ASP A 469 4.29 9.21 14.32
N TRP A 470 4.52 9.47 15.60
CA TRP A 470 5.19 8.57 16.52
C TRP A 470 4.52 8.54 17.89
N ALA A 471 4.61 7.40 18.56
CA ALA A 471 4.16 7.21 19.93
C ALA A 471 5.12 6.34 20.74
N LEU A 472 5.39 6.79 21.95
CA LEU A 472 6.15 6.05 22.96
C LEU A 472 5.21 5.30 23.89
N ILE A 473 5.59 4.07 24.22
CA ILE A 473 4.86 3.18 25.11
C ILE A 473 5.75 2.90 26.31
N ARG A 474 5.25 3.19 27.51
CA ARG A 474 5.87 2.70 28.75
C ARG A 474 5.55 1.21 28.86
N VAL A 475 6.55 0.39 28.56
CA VAL A 475 6.43 -1.07 28.45
C VAL A 475 6.43 -1.70 29.84
N VAL A 476 5.61 -2.74 30.03
CA VAL A 476 5.66 -3.58 31.22
C VAL A 476 7.01 -4.30 31.24
N SER A 477 7.71 -4.30 32.38
CA SER A 477 9.11 -4.78 32.46
C SER A 477 9.32 -6.19 31.90
N SER A 478 8.39 -7.12 32.15
CA SER A 478 8.46 -8.49 31.63
C SER A 478 8.30 -8.59 30.10
N ARG A 479 7.72 -7.56 29.47
CA ARG A 479 7.52 -7.49 28.01
C ARG A 479 8.71 -6.87 27.27
N ILE A 480 9.70 -6.31 27.97
CA ILE A 480 10.88 -5.72 27.34
C ILE A 480 11.71 -6.84 26.68
N GLY A 481 11.84 -6.77 25.35
CA GLY A 481 12.68 -7.63 24.54
C GLY A 481 13.94 -6.94 24.08
N ASN A 482 14.39 -7.27 22.87
CA ASN A 482 15.52 -6.63 22.20
C ASN A 482 15.11 -6.16 20.79
N ASN A 483 15.99 -5.42 20.12
CA ASN A 483 15.82 -5.02 18.73
C ASN A 483 16.59 -5.95 17.79
N SER A 484 16.50 -7.28 17.98
CA SER A 484 17.17 -8.24 17.09
C SER A 484 16.56 -8.24 15.69
N VAL A 485 17.42 -8.32 14.67
CA VAL A 485 17.06 -8.33 13.24
C VAL A 485 17.59 -9.61 12.56
N PRO A 486 16.71 -10.50 12.06
CA PRO A 486 15.30 -10.58 12.43
C PRO A 486 15.14 -11.03 13.90
N PRO A 487 13.96 -10.85 14.52
CA PRO A 487 13.71 -11.31 15.89
C PRO A 487 13.83 -12.83 16.06
N VAL A 488 13.55 -13.59 15.00
CA VAL A 488 13.63 -15.05 14.97
C VAL A 488 14.15 -15.50 13.60
N GLY A 489 15.03 -16.50 13.60
CA GLY A 489 15.57 -17.11 12.39
C GLY A 489 16.65 -16.27 11.74
N SER A 490 16.69 -16.30 10.41
CA SER A 490 17.63 -15.52 9.60
C SER A 490 16.94 -15.02 8.34
N TYR A 491 17.47 -13.94 7.78
CA TYR A 491 17.05 -13.40 6.50
C TYR A 491 18.28 -13.13 5.64
N LYS A 492 18.18 -13.49 4.37
CA LYS A 492 19.18 -13.16 3.34
C LYS A 492 18.43 -12.57 2.15
N ASP A 493 18.86 -11.40 1.70
CA ASP A 493 18.27 -10.81 0.51
C ASP A 493 18.73 -11.52 -0.77
N GLU A 494 17.98 -11.30 -1.85
CA GLU A 494 18.21 -11.94 -3.15
C GLU A 494 19.60 -11.61 -3.74
N ASP A 495 20.13 -10.42 -3.45
CA ASP A 495 21.44 -9.98 -3.97
C ASP A 495 22.60 -10.54 -3.12
N GLY A 496 22.30 -11.13 -1.96
CA GLY A 496 23.27 -11.59 -0.98
C GLY A 496 24.02 -10.47 -0.25
N LEU A 497 23.56 -9.22 -0.36
CA LEU A 497 24.20 -8.05 0.24
C LEU A 497 23.73 -7.84 1.69
N GLY A 498 22.44 -8.07 1.97
CA GLY A 498 21.86 -8.05 3.30
C GLY A 498 21.77 -9.45 3.90
N VAL A 499 22.52 -9.70 4.98
CA VAL A 499 22.44 -10.96 5.76
C VAL A 499 22.17 -10.63 7.21
N PHE A 500 21.05 -11.12 7.73
CA PHE A 500 20.57 -10.84 9.08
C PHE A 500 20.38 -12.14 9.86
N LEU A 501 21.04 -12.25 11.01
CA LEU A 501 21.20 -13.46 11.82
C LEU A 501 20.77 -13.23 13.29
N GLY A 502 19.91 -12.25 13.53
CA GLY A 502 19.42 -11.90 14.88
C GLY A 502 20.32 -10.90 15.61
N GLN A 503 21.20 -10.19 14.91
CA GLN A 503 22.03 -9.14 15.49
C GLN A 503 21.17 -8.00 16.08
N PRO A 504 21.62 -7.34 17.16
CA PRO A 504 20.93 -6.18 17.68
C PRO A 504 21.00 -5.02 16.69
N MET A 505 19.91 -4.26 16.58
CA MET A 505 19.86 -3.07 15.75
C MET A 505 20.84 -1.99 16.26
N GLY A 506 21.71 -1.54 15.38
CA GLY A 506 22.65 -0.46 15.65
C GLY A 506 22.01 0.92 15.50
N GLN A 507 22.63 1.93 16.09
CA GLN A 507 22.29 3.33 15.83
C GLN A 507 23.36 3.92 14.92
N SER A 508 22.97 4.35 13.71
CA SER A 508 23.91 4.92 12.76
C SER A 508 24.47 6.26 13.28
N SER A 509 25.77 6.48 13.07
CA SER A 509 26.40 7.80 13.22
C SER A 509 26.28 8.66 11.96
N ARG A 510 25.77 8.10 10.85
CA ARG A 510 25.60 8.83 9.59
C ARG A 510 24.34 9.69 9.67
N GLU A 511 24.51 10.99 9.49
CA GLU A 511 23.39 11.93 9.42
C GLU A 511 22.59 11.78 8.10
N ASN A 512 23.23 11.28 7.03
CA ASN A 512 22.63 11.18 5.70
C ASN A 512 22.64 9.73 5.17
N ILE A 513 21.48 9.32 4.65
CA ILE A 513 21.28 8.05 3.95
C ILE A 513 21.75 8.26 2.51
N SER A 514 22.57 7.33 2.00
CA SER A 514 23.07 7.40 0.62
C SER A 514 21.94 7.13 -0.36
N HIS A 515 21.85 7.95 -1.41
CA HIS A 515 20.89 7.74 -2.48
C HIS A 515 21.03 6.33 -3.09
N ASP A 516 19.90 5.69 -3.41
CA ASP A 516 19.82 4.35 -3.98
C ASP A 516 20.39 3.21 -3.10
N SER A 517 20.68 3.49 -1.82
CA SER A 517 21.04 2.44 -0.86
C SER A 517 19.84 1.53 -0.57
N SER A 518 20.12 0.26 -0.28
CA SER A 518 19.11 -0.68 0.18
C SER A 518 18.62 -0.30 1.57
N LEU A 519 17.30 -0.30 1.75
CA LEU A 519 16.67 -0.17 3.05
C LEU A 519 15.73 -1.34 3.27
N TYR A 520 15.60 -1.72 4.53
CA TYR A 520 14.85 -2.89 4.96
C TYR A 520 13.86 -2.49 6.05
N LYS A 521 12.80 -3.28 6.20
CA LYS A 521 11.92 -3.20 7.36
C LYS A 521 11.36 -4.58 7.69
N ILE A 522 10.87 -4.75 8.91
CA ILE A 522 10.05 -5.90 9.32
C ILE A 522 8.72 -5.35 9.80
N GLY A 523 7.63 -5.74 9.14
CA GLY A 523 6.30 -5.25 9.45
C GLY A 523 5.27 -6.36 9.56
N ARG A 524 4.22 -6.11 10.34
CA ARG A 524 3.11 -7.04 10.59
C ARG A 524 2.48 -7.57 9.31
N ARG A 525 2.38 -6.75 8.25
CA ARG A 525 1.59 -7.07 7.05
C ARG A 525 2.43 -7.75 5.98
N THR A 526 3.58 -7.17 5.63
CA THR A 526 4.42 -7.70 4.54
C THR A 526 5.71 -8.37 5.02
N ASN A 527 5.86 -8.54 6.34
CA ASN A 527 7.02 -9.17 6.98
C ASN A 527 8.32 -8.43 6.58
N PHE A 528 9.41 -9.17 6.37
CA PHE A 528 10.71 -8.65 5.97
C PHE A 528 10.68 -8.25 4.50
N THR A 529 10.93 -6.96 4.21
CA THR A 529 10.94 -6.43 2.85
C THR A 529 12.16 -5.52 2.62
N ILE A 530 12.50 -5.34 1.34
CA ILE A 530 13.62 -4.53 0.87
C ILE A 530 13.15 -3.51 -0.17
N GLY A 531 13.71 -2.30 -0.10
CA GLY A 531 13.45 -1.21 -1.03
C GLY A 531 14.71 -0.37 -1.24
N ARG A 532 14.61 0.66 -2.07
CA ARG A 532 15.73 1.56 -2.38
C ARG A 532 15.42 2.98 -1.92
N TYR A 533 16.36 3.59 -1.22
CA TYR A 533 16.19 4.96 -0.74
C TYR A 533 16.19 5.97 -1.89
N GLN A 534 15.18 6.83 -1.93
CA GLN A 534 15.12 7.96 -2.86
C GLN A 534 15.66 9.23 -2.20
N GLY A 535 16.64 9.85 -2.85
CA GLY A 535 17.32 11.05 -2.34
C GLY A 535 16.48 12.32 -2.52
N LEU A 536 15.63 12.33 -3.55
CA LEU A 536 14.67 13.39 -3.82
C LEU A 536 13.50 13.31 -2.84
N ARG A 537 13.18 14.43 -2.18
CA ARG A 537 12.05 14.49 -1.24
C ARG A 537 10.71 14.41 -1.98
N SER A 538 9.79 13.61 -1.45
CA SER A 538 8.40 13.60 -1.88
C SER A 538 7.64 14.73 -1.19
N LEU A 539 6.92 15.55 -1.95
CA LEU A 539 6.13 16.65 -1.39
C LEU A 539 4.70 16.16 -1.15
N HIS A 540 4.15 16.40 0.04
CA HIS A 540 2.80 15.97 0.41
C HIS A 540 1.94 17.19 0.73
N LEU A 541 0.72 17.22 0.21
CA LEU A 541 -0.25 18.27 0.52
C LEU A 541 -1.09 17.84 1.72
N GLU A 542 -0.87 18.48 2.86
CA GLU A 542 -1.55 18.16 4.11
C GLU A 542 -2.59 19.22 4.46
N SER A 543 -3.82 18.78 4.75
CA SER A 543 -4.88 19.66 5.22
C SER A 543 -4.82 19.81 6.74
N LEU A 544 -4.49 21.01 7.19
CA LEU A 544 -4.61 21.43 8.58
C LEU A 544 -6.07 21.85 8.84
N ARG A 545 -6.64 21.38 9.96
CA ARG A 545 -7.92 21.91 10.42
C ARG A 545 -7.71 23.27 11.07
N PRO A 546 -8.59 24.25 10.84
CA PRO A 546 -8.53 25.54 11.53
C PRO A 546 -8.81 25.38 13.02
N SER A 547 -8.13 26.18 13.83
CA SER A 547 -8.67 26.67 15.10
C SER A 547 -9.97 27.42 14.83
N ASP A 548 -11.07 27.09 15.51
CA ASP A 548 -12.35 27.79 15.77
C ASP A 548 -13.02 28.71 14.71
N GLN A 549 -12.41 29.00 13.56
CA GLN A 549 -12.80 29.99 12.54
C GLN A 549 -13.02 29.38 11.15
N GLY A 550 -12.99 28.06 11.01
CA GLY A 550 -13.52 27.36 9.82
C GLY A 550 -12.69 27.42 8.52
N GLN A 551 -11.58 28.15 8.45
CA GLN A 551 -10.71 28.18 7.25
C GLN A 551 -9.66 27.06 7.23
N LYS A 552 -9.79 26.06 6.36
CA LYS A 552 -8.75 25.02 6.19
C LYS A 552 -7.43 25.67 5.76
N VAL A 553 -6.38 25.49 6.56
CA VAL A 553 -5.02 25.85 6.17
C VAL A 553 -4.41 24.63 5.51
N VAL A 554 -3.69 24.81 4.41
CA VAL A 554 -3.01 23.71 3.72
C VAL A 554 -1.52 23.95 3.79
N ALA A 555 -0.74 22.90 4.00
CA ALA A 555 0.71 22.97 4.07
C ALA A 555 1.34 21.87 3.20
N VAL A 556 2.52 22.16 2.64
CA VAL A 556 3.33 21.15 1.99
C VAL A 556 4.36 20.61 2.98
N THR A 557 4.47 19.29 3.09
CA THR A 557 5.55 18.62 3.83
C THR A 557 6.50 17.89 2.87
N LYS A 558 7.75 17.67 3.30
CA LYS A 558 8.81 17.04 2.50
C LYS A 558 9.22 15.71 3.12
N GLU A 559 8.66 14.62 2.62
CA GLU A 559 8.83 13.28 3.18
C GLU A 559 10.05 12.54 2.59
N ALA A 560 10.62 11.64 3.39
CA ALA A 560 11.65 10.70 2.92
C ALA A 560 10.97 9.48 2.30
N ALA A 561 11.49 8.99 1.17
CA ALA A 561 10.81 8.00 0.34
C ALA A 561 11.69 6.77 0.08
N ILE A 562 11.04 5.61 -0.02
CA ILE A 562 11.64 4.32 -0.36
C ILE A 562 10.84 3.74 -1.52
N THR A 563 11.52 3.43 -2.62
CA THR A 563 10.88 2.79 -3.77
C THR A 563 10.86 1.27 -3.60
N PRO A 564 9.87 0.57 -4.19
CA PRO A 564 9.88 -0.88 -4.38
C PRO A 564 11.19 -1.39 -4.99
N LYS A 565 11.58 -2.63 -4.67
CA LYS A 565 12.64 -3.35 -5.37
C LYS A 565 12.03 -4.39 -6.31
N ASN A 566 12.43 -4.41 -7.58
CA ASN A 566 11.97 -5.39 -8.58
C ASN A 566 10.44 -5.49 -8.70
N GLY A 567 9.70 -4.41 -8.44
CA GLY A 567 8.24 -4.40 -8.45
C GLY A 567 7.59 -5.02 -7.20
N PHE A 568 8.36 -5.54 -6.25
CA PHE A 568 7.83 -6.01 -4.97
C PHE A 568 7.58 -4.85 -4.02
N GLN A 569 6.38 -4.81 -3.46
CA GLN A 569 5.94 -3.76 -2.54
C GLN A 569 6.83 -3.72 -1.29
N PHE A 570 7.38 -2.55 -0.98
CA PHE A 570 8.18 -2.37 0.24
C PHE A 570 7.31 -2.42 1.50
N SER A 571 6.12 -1.81 1.46
CA SER A 571 5.21 -1.78 2.60
C SER A 571 3.76 -1.66 2.17
N ALA A 572 2.85 -2.16 3.00
CA ALA A 572 1.41 -2.01 2.84
C ALA A 572 0.75 -1.50 4.12
N GLU A 573 -0.54 -1.20 4.05
CA GLU A 573 -1.34 -0.82 5.22
C GLU A 573 -1.22 -1.85 6.35
N GLY A 574 -0.91 -1.35 7.56
CA GLY A 574 -0.61 -2.18 8.73
C GLY A 574 0.90 -2.42 8.97
N ASP A 575 1.78 -2.05 8.03
CA ASP A 575 3.22 -1.99 8.28
C ASP A 575 3.64 -0.70 9.00
N SER A 576 2.76 0.30 9.10
CA SER A 576 3.04 1.54 9.84
C SER A 576 3.52 1.26 11.26
N GLY A 577 4.55 2.01 11.68
CA GLY A 577 5.27 1.79 12.92
C GLY A 577 6.50 0.89 12.78
N SER A 578 6.72 0.25 11.63
CA SER A 578 7.94 -0.53 11.38
C SER A 578 9.19 0.34 11.48
N PHE A 579 10.25 -0.21 12.08
CA PHE A 579 11.58 0.37 11.95
C PHE A 579 12.12 0.11 10.55
N VAL A 580 12.66 1.16 9.94
CA VAL A 580 13.44 1.11 8.71
C VAL A 580 14.92 1.07 9.10
N PHE A 581 15.69 0.18 8.47
CA PHE A 581 17.11 0.01 8.75
C PHE A 581 17.93 -0.28 7.47
N ASP A 582 19.24 -0.10 7.56
CA ASP A 582 20.19 -0.34 6.45
C ASP A 582 20.71 -1.79 6.42
N GLU A 583 21.58 -2.11 5.45
CA GLU A 583 22.19 -3.43 5.27
C GLU A 583 23.05 -3.90 6.46
N LEU A 584 23.45 -2.99 7.34
CA LEU A 584 24.21 -3.27 8.57
C LEU A 584 23.30 -3.38 9.80
N ALA A 585 21.99 -3.39 9.61
CA ALA A 585 20.98 -3.34 10.67
C ALA A 585 21.09 -2.07 11.55
N ASN A 586 21.50 -0.93 10.98
CA ASN A 586 21.38 0.34 11.69
C ASN A 586 20.00 0.96 11.49
N PHE A 587 19.39 1.47 12.55
CA PHE A 587 18.13 2.21 12.48
C PHE A 587 18.26 3.48 11.66
N VAL A 588 17.35 3.64 10.70
CA VAL A 588 17.30 4.75 9.75
C VAL A 588 16.06 5.62 9.98
N GLY A 589 14.94 5.06 10.43
CA GLY A 589 13.75 5.82 10.74
C GLY A 589 12.49 4.99 10.96
N LEU A 590 11.35 5.67 11.07
CA LEU A 590 10.04 5.07 11.38
C LEU A 590 9.09 5.17 10.19
N LEU A 591 8.65 4.04 9.65
CA LEU A 591 7.71 3.97 8.53
C LEU A 591 6.32 4.45 8.97
N SER A 592 5.73 5.40 8.24
CA SER A 592 4.44 6.01 8.61
C SER A 592 3.36 5.94 7.53
N ALA A 593 3.73 5.83 6.26
CA ALA A 593 2.77 5.93 5.14
C ALA A 593 3.28 5.27 3.86
N GLY A 594 2.43 5.21 2.84
CA GLY A 594 2.84 4.85 1.48
C GLY A 594 1.81 5.22 0.42
N ASN A 595 2.22 5.17 -0.84
CA ASN A 595 1.40 5.44 -2.02
C ASN A 595 1.02 4.11 -2.69
N MET A 596 -0.28 3.85 -2.82
CA MET A 596 -0.80 2.56 -3.28
C MET A 596 -0.45 2.28 -4.75
N GLU A 597 -0.44 3.31 -5.61
CA GLU A 597 -0.24 3.13 -7.05
C GLU A 597 1.25 3.08 -7.44
N THR A 598 2.10 3.84 -6.76
CA THR A 598 3.55 3.85 -7.03
C THR A 598 4.30 2.77 -6.24
N GLY A 599 3.70 2.28 -5.15
CA GLY A 599 4.32 1.36 -4.18
C GLY A 599 5.36 2.03 -3.28
N VAL A 600 5.53 3.35 -3.38
CA VAL A 600 6.50 4.12 -2.59
C VAL A 600 6.07 4.18 -1.14
N ALA A 601 7.03 4.04 -0.23
CA ALA A 601 6.82 4.12 1.19
C ALA A 601 7.47 5.38 1.78
N TYR A 602 6.85 5.96 2.81
CA TYR A 602 7.30 7.17 3.47
C TYR A 602 7.63 6.94 4.93
N PHE A 603 8.72 7.53 5.40
CA PHE A 603 9.19 7.36 6.76
C PHE A 603 9.74 8.66 7.36
N THR A 604 9.71 8.75 8.68
CA THR A 604 10.37 9.83 9.43
C THR A 604 11.81 9.42 9.73
N PRO A 605 12.83 10.17 9.26
CA PRO A 605 14.23 9.88 9.58
C PRO A 605 14.52 9.90 11.08
N ALA A 606 15.45 9.05 11.53
CA ALA A 606 15.80 8.88 12.94
C ALA A 606 16.22 10.18 13.64
N THR A 607 16.95 11.06 12.95
CA THR A 607 17.40 12.36 13.49
C THR A 607 16.21 13.25 13.87
N ILE A 608 15.29 13.45 12.93
CA ILE A 608 14.05 14.22 13.14
C ILE A 608 13.19 13.59 14.23
N LEU A 609 13.06 12.26 14.21
CA LEU A 609 12.27 11.51 15.18
C LEU A 609 12.80 11.69 16.60
N PHE A 610 14.10 11.52 16.81
CA PHE A 610 14.71 11.62 18.13
C PHE A 610 14.73 13.06 18.66
N GLU A 611 14.90 14.05 17.80
CA GLU A 611 14.76 15.46 18.17
C GLU A 611 13.35 15.76 18.67
N ASP A 612 12.32 15.30 17.96
CA ASP A 612 10.94 15.56 18.35
C ASP A 612 10.55 14.80 19.64
N ILE A 613 11.05 13.57 19.81
CA ILE A 613 10.90 12.82 21.06
C ILE A 613 11.50 13.60 22.24
N LYS A 614 12.72 14.13 22.09
CA LYS A 614 13.35 14.96 23.14
C LYS A 614 12.51 16.20 23.44
N TRP A 615 11.97 16.85 22.40
CA TRP A 615 11.15 18.04 22.55
C TRP A 615 9.86 17.78 23.35
N ILE A 616 9.09 16.73 23.00
CA ILE A 616 7.82 16.41 23.69
C ILE A 616 8.06 15.89 25.11
N THR A 617 9.10 15.08 25.32
CA THR A 617 9.31 14.39 26.59
C THR A 617 10.20 15.15 27.58
N GLY A 618 10.97 16.13 27.10
CA GLY A 618 12.03 16.78 27.87
C GLY A 618 13.24 15.86 28.14
N ALA A 619 13.34 14.72 27.46
CA ALA A 619 14.50 13.83 27.59
C ALA A 619 15.78 14.52 27.14
N ARG A 620 16.91 14.23 27.81
CA ARG A 620 18.21 14.80 27.41
C ARG A 620 18.75 14.14 26.15
N ASP A 621 18.51 12.84 26.02
CA ASP A 621 19.03 12.05 24.94
C ASP A 621 18.14 10.82 24.66
N VAL A 622 18.25 10.29 23.45
CA VAL A 622 17.47 9.16 22.93
C VAL A 622 18.42 8.21 22.22
N ARG A 623 18.30 6.91 22.50
CA ARG A 623 19.04 5.85 21.81
C ARG A 623 18.21 4.60 21.59
N LEU A 624 18.68 3.68 20.75
CA LEU A 624 18.12 2.33 20.71
C LEU A 624 18.47 1.52 21.97
N LEU A 625 17.63 0.54 22.31
CA LEU A 625 17.89 -0.42 23.39
C LEU A 625 19.07 -1.34 23.09
#